data_AF-A0A7J2XA54-F1
#
_entry.id   AF-A0A7J2XA54-F1
#
_cell.length_a   1.000
_cell.length_b   1.000
_cell.length_c   1.000
_cell.angle_alpha   90.00
_cell.angle_beta   90.00
_cell.angle_gamma   90.00
#
_symmetry.space_group_name_H-M   'P 1'
#
loop_
_entity.id
_entity.type
_entity.pdbx_description
1 polymer ?
#
loop_
_entity_poly.entity_id
_entity_poly.type
_entity_poly.pdbx_seq_one_letter_code
_entity_poly.pdbx_strand_id
1 'polypeptide(L)' 'MKYYPFNPENFRFIGTPIDGIQFEKDKVVFVEIKTHKSRLTPLQNHIKNLVKNKKVEWFEFKITK' A
#
# COMPACT_ATOMS: atom_id res chain seq x y z
N MET A 1 6.63 14.23 15.79
CA MET A 1 6.35 13.11 14.86
C MET A 1 7.11 13.37 13.59
N LYS A 2 8.11 12.55 13.25
CA LYS A 2 8.75 12.62 11.93
C LYS A 2 7.69 12.29 10.88
N TYR A 3 7.50 13.23 9.96
CA TYR A 3 6.30 13.42 9.18
C TYR A 3 6.12 12.33 8.13
N TYR A 4 4.88 11.85 8.02
CA TYR A 4 4.44 11.12 6.84
C TYR A 4 4.73 11.99 5.59
N PRO A 5 5.46 11.48 4.57
CA PRO A 5 6.05 12.33 3.53
C PRO A 5 5.06 12.72 2.41
N PHE A 6 3.82 12.27 2.48
CA PHE A 6 2.78 12.50 1.47
C PHE A 6 1.62 13.31 2.04
N ASN A 7 0.73 13.82 1.17
CA ASN A 7 -0.52 14.42 1.63
C ASN A 7 -1.42 13.33 2.25
N PRO A 8 -1.72 13.38 3.56
CA PRO A 8 -2.55 12.37 4.21
C PRO A 8 -4.01 12.35 3.70
N GLU A 9 -4.50 13.43 3.08
CA GLU A 9 -5.86 13.45 2.50
C GLU A 9 -6.02 12.48 1.32
N ASN A 10 -4.90 12.14 0.66
CA ASN A 10 -4.85 11.17 -0.44
C ASN A 10 -4.51 9.75 0.02
N PHE A 11 -4.39 9.53 1.33
CA PHE A 11 -4.19 8.21 1.91
C PHE A 11 -5.53 7.48 2.08
N ARG A 12 -5.57 6.20 1.76
CA ARG A 12 -6.71 5.31 2.02
C ARG A 12 -6.25 4.12 2.83
N PHE A 13 -6.76 4.01 4.06
CA PHE A 13 -6.53 2.84 4.89
C PHE A 13 -7.33 1.65 4.35
N ILE A 14 -6.68 0.49 4.21
CA ILE A 14 -7.30 -0.76 3.74
C ILE A 14 -7.19 -1.89 4.79
N GLY A 15 -6.26 -1.80 5.73
CA GLY A 15 -6.11 -2.77 6.84
C GLY A 15 -5.13 -3.91 6.57
N THR A 16 -5.61 -5.15 6.51
CA THR A 16 -4.75 -6.34 6.34
C THR A 16 -4.76 -6.77 4.87
N PRO A 17 -3.61 -7.18 4.28
CA PRO A 17 -2.28 -7.36 4.87
C PRO A 17 -1.33 -6.15 4.80
N ILE A 18 -1.75 -5.02 4.23
CA ILE A 18 -0.99 -3.77 4.12
C ILE A 18 -1.87 -2.63 4.64
N ASP A 19 -1.34 -1.76 5.52
CA ASP A 19 -2.15 -0.73 6.19
C ASP A 19 -2.94 0.18 5.23
N GLY A 20 -2.35 0.63 4.12
CA GLY A 20 -3.05 1.51 3.19
C GLY A 20 -2.38 1.75 1.85
N ILE A 21 -3.09 2.54 1.03
CA ILE A 21 -2.69 2.99 -0.30
C ILE A 21 -2.63 4.52 -0.30
N GLN A 22 -1.53 5.08 -0.76
CA GLN A 22 -1.36 6.51 -1.00
C GLN A 22 -1.47 6.79 -2.50
N PHE A 23 -2.32 7.75 -2.85
CA PHE A 23 -2.50 8.20 -4.23
C PHE A 23 -1.75 9.50 -4.47
N GLU A 24 -0.72 9.45 -5.31
CA GLU A 24 0.02 10.61 -5.78
C GLU A 24 -0.31 10.88 -7.25
N LYS A 25 0.07 12.07 -7.75
CA LYS A 25 -0.18 12.47 -9.14
C LYS A 25 0.43 11.50 -10.17
N ASP A 26 1.56 10.89 -9.85
CA ASP A 26 2.39 10.09 -10.76
C ASP A 26 2.53 8.61 -10.34
N LYS A 27 1.99 8.22 -9.18
CA LYS A 27 2.14 6.87 -8.64
C LYS A 27 1.09 6.51 -7.60
N VAL A 28 0.87 5.20 -7.47
CA VAL A 28 0.14 4.60 -6.35
C VAL A 28 1.16 3.92 -5.44
N VAL A 29 1.15 4.25 -4.16
CA VAL A 29 2.13 3.74 -3.18
C VAL A 29 1.43 2.85 -2.16
N PHE A 30 1.89 1.61 -2.03
CA PHE A 30 1.50 0.72 -0.94
C PHE A 30 2.27 1.12 0.32
N VAL A 31 1.56 1.35 1.42
CA VAL A 31 2.12 1.88 2.66
C VAL A 31 1.85 0.92 3.79
N GLU A 32 2.92 0.53 4.48
CA GLU A 32 2.88 -0.18 5.75
C GLU A 32 3.52 0.71 6.81
N ILE A 33 2.77 1.01 7.87
CA ILE A 33 3.17 1.85 9.00
C ILE A 33 3.71 0.95 10.10
N LYS A 34 4.99 1.14 10.44
CA LYS A 34 5.64 0.43 11.54
C LYS A 34 6.01 1.39 12.64
N THR A 35 5.64 1.06 13.87
CA THR A 35 6.11 1.77 15.06
C THR A 35 7.32 1.03 15.65
N HIS A 36 8.35 1.79 16.02
CA HIS A 36 9.52 1.29 16.77
C HIS A 36 10.25 0.12 16.07
N LYS A 37 10.39 -1.04 16.75
CA LYS A 37 11.16 -2.23 16.29
C LYS A 37 10.33 -3.20 15.44
N SER A 38 9.09 -2.84 15.09
CA SER A 38 8.23 -3.73 14.31
C SER A 38 8.80 -3.97 12.91
N ARG A 39 8.79 -5.23 12.48
CA ARG A 39 9.29 -5.69 11.17
C ARG A 39 8.12 -6.08 10.27
N LEU A 40 8.38 -6.11 8.97
CA LEU A 40 7.43 -6.67 8.01
C LEU A 40 7.24 -8.17 8.29
N THR A 41 5.99 -8.63 8.26
CA THR A 41 5.68 -10.08 8.28
C THR A 41 6.14 -10.75 6.98
N PRO A 42 6.23 -12.09 6.92
CA PRO A 42 6.55 -12.78 5.67
C PRO A 42 5.61 -12.42 4.52
N LEU A 43 4.30 -12.29 4.78
CA LEU A 43 3.31 -11.89 3.80
C LEU A 43 3.52 -10.44 3.32
N GLN A 44 3.79 -9.51 4.24
CA GLN A 44 4.09 -8.11 3.91
C GLN A 44 5.37 -7.99 3.07
N ASN A 45 6.40 -8.77 3.40
CA ASN A 45 7.62 -8.84 2.59
C ASN A 45 7.36 -9.39 1.19
N HIS A 46 6.52 -10.42 1.08
CA HIS A 46 6.12 -10.98 -0.21
C HIS A 46 5.41 -9.93 -1.08
N ILE A 47 4.43 -9.21 -0.53
CA ILE A 47 3.70 -8.15 -1.24
C ILE A 47 4.63 -7.01 -1.65
N LYS A 48 5.52 -6.57 -0.75
CA LYS A 48 6.56 -5.59 -1.08
C LYS A 48 7.40 -6.03 -2.28
N ASN A 49 7.75 -7.32 -2.37
CA ASN A 49 8.49 -7.86 -3.50
C ASN A 49 7.66 -7.91 -4.78
N LEU A 50 6.37 -8.22 -4.73
CA LEU A 50 5.48 -8.13 -5.89
C LEU A 50 5.46 -6.69 -6.46
N VAL A 51 5.24 -5.70 -5.59
CA VAL A 51 5.22 -4.27 -5.96
C VAL A 51 6.56 -3.84 -6.57
N LYS A 52 7.68 -4.14 -5.90
CA LYS A 52 9.03 -3.79 -6.41
C LYS A 52 9.36 -4.42 -7.76
N ASN A 53 8.89 -5.63 -7.98
CA ASN A 53 9.09 -6.35 -9.24
C ASN A 53 8.03 -5.99 -10.30
N LYS A 54 7.25 -4.92 -10.10
CA LYS A 54 6.19 -4.44 -11.00
C LYS A 54 5.11 -5.50 -11.30
N LYS A 55 4.90 -6.44 -10.38
CA LYS A 55 3.84 -7.47 -10.47
C LYS A 55 2.53 -6.93 -9.85
N VAL A 56 2.04 -5.81 -10.40
CA VAL A 56 0.80 -5.14 -9.97
C VAL A 56 -0.09 -5.02 -11.20
N GLU A 57 -1.35 -5.44 -11.06
CA GLU A 57 -2.31 -5.51 -12.17
C GLU A 57 -3.53 -4.65 -11.88
N TRP A 58 -4.09 -4.06 -12.94
CA TRP A 58 -5.42 -3.43 -12.92
C TRP A 58 -6.45 -4.47 -13.38
N PHE A 59 -7.43 -4.74 -12.53
CA PHE A 59 -8.50 -5.69 -12.82
C PHE A 59 -9.86 -5.04 -12.59
N GLU A 60 -10.69 -5.02 -13.63
CA GLU A 60 -12.07 -4.53 -13.57
C GLU A 60 -13.02 -5.70 -13.76
N PHE A 61 -13.94 -5.87 -12.81
CA PHE A 61 -15.03 -6.82 -12.93
C PHE A 61 -16.36 -6.09 -12.86
N LYS A 62 -17.19 -6.27 -13.88
CA LYS A 62 -18.51 -5.66 -13.97
C LYS A 62 -19.57 -6.72 -13.69
N ILE A 63 -20.37 -6.48 -12.66
CA ILE A 63 -21.56 -7.28 -12.40
C ILE A 63 -22.68 -6.74 -13.29
N THR A 64 -23.17 -7.55 -14.22
CA THR A 64 -24.43 -7.30 -14.93
C THR A 64 -25.55 -8.06 -14.23
N LYS A 65 -26.71 -7.42 -14.10
CA LYS A 65 -27.94 -8.07 -13.62
C LYS A 65 -28.39 -9.18 -14.55
#